data_AF-A0A7X8ZTK2-F1
#
_entry.id   AF-A0A7X8ZTK2-F1
#
_cell.length_a   1.000
_cell.length_b   1.000
_cell.length_c   1.000
_cell.angle_alpha   90.00
_cell.angle_beta   90.00
_cell.angle_gamma   90.00
#
_symmetry.space_group_name_H-M   'P 1'
#
loop_
_entity.id
_entity.type
_entity.pdbx_description
1 polymer ?
#
loop_
_entity_poly.entity_id
_entity_poly.type
_entity_poly.pdbx_seq_one_letter_code
_entity_poly.pdbx_strand_id
1 'polypeptide(L)'
;MDFREGSKEAIDYFYDENGNLKKDLNKNISEIAYNLLNLPKQITFNIENIKNKYLYAADGRKLKVTHQKGASSKVTDYVGNMIYEDNTLKRILVDGGYIEEEKYHFYVQDLEGYRFESSKSLFRIKSLH
;
A
#
# COMPACT_ATOMS: atom_id res chain seq x y z
N MET A 1 1.66 -36.36 24.72
CA MET A 1 1.42 -35.13 23.94
C MET A 1 2.19 -34.04 24.64
N ASP A 2 3.41 -33.77 24.17
CA ASP A 2 4.34 -32.83 24.81
C ASP A 2 4.27 -31.52 24.02
N PHE A 3 3.47 -30.57 24.50
CA PHE A 3 3.30 -29.27 23.88
C PHE A 3 4.51 -28.41 24.23
N ARG A 4 5.42 -28.24 23.27
CA ARG A 4 6.54 -27.30 23.42
C ARG A 4 6.02 -25.89 23.20
N GLU A 5 6.02 -25.08 24.25
CA GLU A 5 5.83 -23.64 24.15
C GLU A 5 7.01 -23.05 23.36
N GLY A 6 6.80 -22.83 22.06
CA GLY A 6 7.59 -21.87 21.31
C GLY A 6 7.32 -20.49 21.93
N SER A 7 8.40 -19.79 22.29
CA SER A 7 8.44 -18.46 22.89
C SER A 7 7.17 -17.61 22.67
N LYS A 8 6.30 -17.55 23.69
CA LYS A 8 5.31 -16.47 23.81
C LYS A 8 6.06 -15.22 24.26
N GLU A 9 6.52 -14.39 23.33
CA GLU A 9 6.67 -12.99 23.70
C GLU A 9 5.27 -12.50 24.12
N ALA A 10 5.10 -12.07 25.36
CA ALA A 10 3.77 -11.79 25.93
C ALA A 10 3.06 -10.58 25.28
N ILE A 11 3.72 -9.89 24.35
CA ILE A 11 3.28 -8.65 23.72
C ILE A 11 3.76 -8.67 22.26
N ASP A 12 2.84 -8.86 21.32
CA ASP A 12 3.15 -8.85 19.88
C ASP A 12 3.10 -7.44 19.26
N TYR A 13 2.54 -6.47 19.99
CA TYR A 13 2.29 -5.10 19.54
C TYR A 13 2.95 -4.10 20.46
N PHE A 14 3.78 -3.24 19.89
CA PHE A 14 4.50 -2.22 20.65
C PHE A 14 4.08 -0.86 20.15
N TYR A 15 3.93 0.09 21.07
CA TYR A 15 3.51 1.45 20.75
C TYR A 15 4.54 2.46 21.25
N ASP A 16 4.58 3.63 20.62
CA ASP A 16 5.32 4.79 21.15
C ASP A 16 4.46 5.58 22.17
N GLU A 17 5.04 6.62 22.77
CA GLU A 17 4.37 7.46 23.78
C GLU A 17 3.15 8.22 23.22
N ASN A 18 3.09 8.41 21.91
CA ASN A 18 1.96 9.04 21.22
C ASN A 18 0.85 8.02 20.86
N GLY A 19 1.03 6.74 21.20
CA GLY A 19 0.09 5.67 20.92
C GLY A 19 0.18 5.13 19.48
N ASN A 20 1.24 5.45 18.73
CA ASN A 20 1.42 4.88 17.40
C ASN A 20 2.05 3.49 17.47
N LEU A 21 1.65 2.61 16.55
CA LEU A 21 2.24 1.28 16.44
C LEU A 21 3.72 1.37 16.03
N LYS A 22 4.62 0.91 16.88
CA LYS A 22 6.07 0.85 16.64
C LYS A 22 6.52 -0.50 16.11
N LYS A 23 5.88 -1.60 16.51
CA LYS A 23 6.18 -2.97 16.05
C LYS A 23 4.93 -3.85 16.08
N ASP A 24 4.88 -4.80 15.17
CA ASP A 24 3.83 -5.84 15.09
C ASP A 24 4.49 -7.15 14.65
N LEU A 25 4.80 -8.00 15.62
CA LEU A 25 5.54 -9.24 15.38
C LEU A 25 4.72 -10.26 14.58
N ASN A 26 3.40 -10.25 14.72
CA ASN A 26 2.48 -11.09 13.94
C ASN A 26 2.52 -10.77 12.44
N LYS A 27 2.85 -9.52 12.09
CA LYS A 27 3.06 -9.09 10.69
C LYS A 27 4.53 -9.02 10.28
N ASN A 28 5.44 -9.55 11.10
CA ASN A 28 6.88 -9.42 10.93
C ASN A 28 7.37 -7.97 10.85
N ILE A 29 6.66 -7.00 11.43
CA ILE A 29 7.07 -5.59 11.46
C ILE A 29 7.99 -5.37 12.66
N SER A 30 9.26 -5.12 12.38
CA SER A 30 10.28 -4.92 13.41
C SER A 30 10.43 -3.48 13.84
N GLU A 31 10.04 -2.53 12.99
CA GLU A 31 10.06 -1.11 13.29
C GLU A 31 9.13 -0.33 12.35
N ILE A 32 8.37 0.60 12.93
CA ILE A 32 7.73 1.71 12.22
C ILE A 32 8.33 3.00 12.76
N ALA A 33 8.93 3.78 11.86
CA ALA A 33 9.41 5.11 12.17
C ALA A 33 8.41 6.14 11.63
N TYR A 34 8.26 7.25 12.35
CA TYR A 34 7.30 8.31 12.05
C TYR A 34 7.98 9.64 11.68
N ASN A 35 7.27 10.47 10.92
CA ASN A 35 7.65 11.86 10.63
C ASN A 35 7.03 12.85 11.63
N LEU A 36 7.29 14.15 11.45
CA LEU A 36 6.76 15.22 12.32
C LEU A 36 5.23 15.37 12.27
N LEU A 37 4.56 14.86 11.22
CA LEU A 37 3.10 14.82 11.10
C LEU A 37 2.50 13.55 11.71
N ASN A 38 3.32 12.77 12.43
CA ASN A 38 2.93 11.49 13.00
C ASN A 38 2.48 10.45 11.95
N LEU A 39 2.97 10.56 10.72
CA LEU A 39 2.73 9.61 9.62
C LEU A 39 3.90 8.62 9.49
N PRO A 40 3.65 7.34 9.15
CA PRO A 40 4.71 6.36 8.95
C PRO A 40 5.68 6.78 7.84
N LYS A 41 6.94 7.07 8.17
CA LYS A 41 7.98 7.40 7.18
C LYS A 41 8.75 6.17 6.71
N GLN A 42 8.87 5.14 7.55
CA GLN A 42 9.55 3.91 7.21
C GLN A 42 8.94 2.74 7.98
N ILE A 43 8.71 1.63 7.29
CA ILE A 43 8.34 0.35 7.90
C ILE A 43 9.43 -0.66 7.53
N THR A 44 10.01 -1.29 8.55
CA THR A 44 11.02 -2.35 8.41
C THR A 44 10.40 -3.68 8.82
N PHE A 45 10.66 -4.72 8.03
CA PHE A 45 10.21 -6.06 8.33
C PHE A 45 11.38 -6.96 8.75
N ASN A 46 11.12 -7.90 9.65
CA ASN A 46 12.05 -8.93 10.13
C ASN A 46 12.20 -10.11 9.15
N ILE A 47 11.89 -9.89 7.87
CA ILE A 47 11.98 -10.88 6.81
C ILE A 47 12.56 -10.25 5.55
N GLU A 48 13.42 -11.00 4.86
CA GLU A 48 13.92 -10.69 3.50
C GLU A 48 14.52 -9.28 3.31
N ASN A 49 14.96 -8.63 4.40
CA ASN A 49 15.41 -7.25 4.40
C ASN A 49 14.41 -6.29 3.71
N ILE A 50 13.12 -6.50 3.93
CA ILE A 50 12.07 -5.68 3.32
C ILE A 50 11.93 -4.35 4.08
N LYS A 51 11.90 -3.24 3.33
CA LYS A 51 11.66 -1.89 3.87
C LYS A 51 10.75 -1.10 2.95
N ASN A 52 9.75 -0.44 3.51
CA ASN A 52 8.93 0.52 2.79
C ASN A 52 9.25 1.92 3.31
N LYS A 53 9.63 2.84 2.43
CA LYS A 53 9.86 4.26 2.76
C LYS A 53 8.80 5.12 2.13
N TYR A 54 8.33 6.12 2.86
CA TYR A 54 7.22 6.98 2.46
C TYR A 54 7.66 8.44 2.47
N LEU A 55 7.30 9.17 1.41
CA LEU A 55 7.43 10.62 1.33
C LEU A 55 6.05 11.25 1.30
N TYR A 56 5.88 12.32 2.07
CA TYR A 56 4.64 13.07 2.17
C TYR A 56 4.89 14.55 1.90
N ALA A 57 3.86 15.22 1.39
CA ALA A 57 3.77 16.66 1.40
C ALA A 57 3.51 17.19 2.82
N ALA A 58 3.66 18.50 3.01
CA ALA A 58 3.45 19.16 4.29
C ALA A 58 1.99 19.08 4.81
N ASP A 59 1.03 18.88 3.90
CA ASP A 59 -0.39 18.66 4.21
C ASP A 59 -0.73 17.18 4.51
N GLY A 60 0.27 16.30 4.55
CA GLY A 60 0.10 14.88 4.82
C GLY A 60 -0.27 14.02 3.61
N ARG A 61 -0.40 14.60 2.40
CA ARG A 61 -0.61 13.81 1.17
C ARG A 61 0.62 12.95 0.86
N LYS A 62 0.40 11.67 0.57
CA LYS A 62 1.48 10.76 0.15
C LYS A 62 1.94 11.11 -1.27
N LEU A 63 3.25 11.28 -1.44
CA LEU A 63 3.88 11.64 -2.72
C LEU A 63 4.64 10.46 -3.34
N LYS A 64 5.32 9.65 -2.53
CA LYS A 64 6.14 8.54 -3.01
C LYS A 64 6.18 7.40 -2.00
N VAL A 65 6.25 6.18 -2.51
CA VAL A 65 6.63 5.00 -1.75
C VAL A 65 7.80 4.31 -2.45
N THR A 66 8.79 3.90 -1.67
CA THR A 66 9.87 3.01 -2.15
C THR A 66 9.75 1.70 -1.41
N HIS A 67 9.46 0.63 -2.16
CA HIS A 67 9.40 -0.74 -1.70
C HIS A 67 10.75 -1.40 -1.97
N GLN A 68 11.53 -1.64 -0.92
CA GLN A 68 12.82 -2.31 -0.99
C GLN A 68 12.67 -3.77 -0.55
N LYS A 69 13.25 -4.71 -1.32
CA LYS A 69 13.37 -6.12 -0.97
C LYS A 69 14.80 -6.58 -1.26
N GLY A 70 15.61 -6.71 -0.20
CA GLY A 70 17.05 -6.96 -0.37
C GLY A 70 17.72 -5.86 -1.20
N ALA A 71 18.30 -6.24 -2.35
CA ALA A 71 18.97 -5.33 -3.28
C ALA A 71 18.03 -4.71 -4.33
N SER A 72 16.80 -5.20 -4.49
CA SER A 72 15.84 -4.64 -5.44
C SER A 72 14.97 -3.58 -4.78
N SER A 73 14.49 -2.64 -5.59
CA SER A 73 13.56 -1.62 -5.17
C SER A 73 12.55 -1.31 -6.27
N LYS A 74 11.28 -1.13 -5.87
CA LYS A 74 10.21 -0.61 -6.71
C LYS A 74 9.75 0.74 -6.16
N VAL A 75 9.54 1.72 -7.03
CA VAL A 75 9.12 3.07 -6.64
C VAL A 75 7.72 3.34 -7.17
N THR A 76 6.85 3.83 -6.30
CA THR A 76 5.51 4.32 -6.67
C THR A 76 5.41 5.82 -6.41
N ASP A 77 5.12 6.60 -7.43
CA ASP A 77 4.95 8.04 -7.37
C ASP A 77 3.47 8.42 -7.54
N TYR A 78 2.99 9.31 -6.68
CA TYR A 78 1.61 9.78 -6.64
C TYR A 78 1.56 11.25 -7.05
N VAL A 79 1.06 11.51 -8.25
CA VAL A 79 1.02 12.84 -8.86
C VAL A 79 -0.43 13.20 -9.20
N GLY A 80 -1.09 13.91 -8.29
CA GLY A 80 -2.52 14.19 -8.41
C GLY A 80 -3.33 12.90 -8.46
N ASN A 81 -4.01 12.66 -9.58
CA ASN A 81 -4.79 11.44 -9.82
C ASN A 81 -3.97 10.35 -10.54
N MET A 82 -2.71 10.60 -10.89
CA MET A 82 -1.88 9.65 -11.63
C MET A 82 -0.97 8.89 -10.67
N ILE A 83 -0.89 7.57 -10.84
CA ILE A 83 -0.01 6.68 -10.10
C ILE A 83 1.01 6.10 -11.07
N TYR A 84 2.29 6.34 -10.80
CA TYR A 84 3.40 5.80 -11.57
C TYR A 84 4.10 4.71 -10.78
N GLU A 85 4.47 3.63 -11.43
CA GLU A 85 5.36 2.60 -10.89
C GLU A 85 6.62 2.55 -11.73
N ASP A 86 7.78 2.70 -11.09
CA ASP A 86 9.10 2.76 -11.75
C ASP A 86 9.12 3.73 -12.95
N ASN A 87 8.57 4.93 -12.74
CA ASN A 87 8.37 6.00 -13.73
C ASN A 87 7.41 5.68 -14.89
N THR A 88 6.73 4.53 -14.87
CA THR A 88 5.72 4.17 -15.86
C THR A 88 4.32 4.43 -15.31
N LEU A 89 3.46 5.12 -16.07
CA LEU A 89 2.07 5.35 -15.66
C LEU A 89 1.37 4.00 -15.48
N LYS A 90 0.91 3.71 -14.25
CA LYS A 90 0.20 2.47 -13.95
C LYS A 90 -1.30 2.68 -13.85
N ARG A 91 -1.76 3.75 -13.18
CA ARG A 91 -3.18 4.03 -12.98
C ARG A 91 -3.51 5.51 -13.08
N ILE A 92 -4.72 5.80 -13.52
CA ILE A 92 -5.37 7.11 -13.41
C ILE A 92 -6.60 6.95 -12.53
N LEU A 93 -6.62 7.62 -11.38
CA LEU A 93 -7.75 7.66 -10.48
C LEU A 93 -8.83 8.59 -11.05
N VAL A 94 -10.08 8.10 -11.06
CA VAL A 94 -11.24 8.86 -11.49
C VAL A 94 -12.35 8.68 -10.46
N ASP A 95 -13.40 9.50 -10.54
CA ASP A 95 -14.54 9.31 -9.66
C ASP A 95 -15.18 7.92 -9.87
N GLY A 96 -15.44 7.21 -8.78
CA GLY A 96 -16.00 5.85 -8.80
C GLY A 96 -15.03 4.72 -9.20
N GLY A 97 -13.75 4.99 -9.49
CA GLY A 97 -12.84 3.93 -9.96
C GLY A 97 -11.44 4.36 -10.39
N TYR A 98 -10.86 3.61 -11.32
CA TYR A 98 -9.57 3.93 -11.93
C TYR A 98 -9.46 3.37 -13.35
N ILE A 99 -8.55 3.94 -14.13
CA ILE A 99 -8.19 3.44 -15.46
C ILE A 99 -6.82 2.76 -15.36
N GLU A 100 -6.72 1.54 -15.87
CA GLU A 100 -5.49 0.76 -16.00
C GLU A 100 -5.53 0.05 -17.36
N GLU A 101 -4.47 0.17 -18.16
CA GLU A 101 -4.35 -0.52 -19.47
C GLU A 101 -5.60 -0.40 -20.35
N GLU A 102 -6.12 0.83 -20.49
CA GLU A 102 -7.32 1.15 -21.30
C GLU A 102 -8.63 0.51 -20.81
N LYS A 103 -8.64 -0.04 -19.60
CA LYS A 103 -9.85 -0.53 -18.94
C LYS A 103 -10.23 0.41 -17.81
N TYR A 104 -11.51 0.73 -17.75
CA TYR A 104 -12.09 1.40 -16.60
C TYR A 104 -12.53 0.36 -15.57
N HIS A 105 -11.93 0.39 -14.39
CA HIS A 105 -12.25 -0.41 -13.23
C HIS A 105 -13.13 0.40 -12.28
N PHE A 106 -14.23 -0.17 -11.81
CA PHE A 106 -15.19 0.48 -10.92
C PHE A 106 -15.74 -0.50 -9.89
N TYR A 107 -16.23 0.05 -8.78
CA TYR A 107 -16.80 -0.74 -7.70
C TYR A 107 -18.33 -0.74 -7.78
N VAL A 108 -18.93 -1.92 -7.70
CA VAL A 108 -20.37 -2.10 -7.55
C VAL A 108 -20.63 -2.55 -6.13
N GLN A 109 -21.57 -1.89 -5.46
CA GLN A 109 -22.01 -2.27 -4.12
C GLN A 109 -23.39 -2.93 -4.22
N ASP A 110 -23.57 -4.08 -3.60
CA ASP A 110 -24.89 -4.71 -3.47
C ASP A 110 -25.70 -4.09 -2.33
N LEU A 111 -26.94 -4.54 -2.17
CA LEU A 111 -27.85 -4.05 -1.12
C LEU A 111 -27.39 -4.41 0.30
N GLU A 112 -26.56 -5.45 0.44
CA GLU A 112 -25.98 -5.87 1.72
C GLU A 112 -24.65 -5.13 2.02
N GLY A 113 -24.20 -4.29 1.09
CA GLY A 113 -23.03 -3.46 1.23
C GLY A 113 -21.73 -4.10 0.76
N TYR A 114 -21.75 -5.30 0.19
CA TYR A 114 -20.56 -5.94 -0.37
C TYR A 114 -20.11 -5.22 -1.65
N ARG A 115 -18.81 -4.99 -1.77
CA ARG A 115 -18.19 -4.30 -2.90
C ARG A 115 -17.50 -5.30 -3.82
N PHE A 116 -17.85 -5.24 -5.11
CA PHE A 116 -17.27 -6.03 -6.18
C PHE A 116 -16.55 -5.10 -7.16
N GLU A 117 -15.34 -5.48 -7.56
CA GLU A 117 -14.64 -4.79 -8.64
C GLU A 117 -15.09 -5.34 -9.99
N SER A 118 -15.48 -4.45 -10.90
CA SER A 118 -15.82 -4.76 -12.28
C SER A 118 -15.00 -3.89 -13.22
N SER A 119 -14.83 -4.30 -14.48
CA SER A 119 -14.09 -3.53 -15.47
C SER A 119 -14.77 -3.49 -16.84
N LYS A 120 -14.54 -2.41 -17.58
CA LYS A 120 -15.05 -2.19 -18.94
C LYS A 120 -13.94 -1.63 -19.83
N SER A 121 -13.75 -2.24 -21.01
CA SER A 121 -12.82 -1.71 -22.03
C SER A 121 -13.27 -0.33 -22.51
N LEU A 122 -12.34 0.62 -22.61
CA LEU A 122 -12.60 1.96 -23.12
C LEU A 122 -12.63 2.01 -24.66
N PHE A 123 -11.99 1.06 -25.35
CA PHE A 123 -11.98 1.00 -26.82
C PHE A 123 -12.93 -0.07 -27.35
N ARG A 124 -13.96 0.37 -28.08
CA ARG A 124 -14.73 -0.48 -29.00
C ARG A 124 -15.10 0.33 -30.24
N ILE A 125 -14.12 0.61 -31.10
CA ILE A 125 -14.36 0.96 -32.50
C ILE A 125 -13.60 -0.06 -33.32
N LYS A 126 -14.28 -1.16 -33.69
CA LYS A 126 -13.81 -1.93 -34.84
C LYS A 126 -14.09 -1.05 -36.06
N SER A 127 -13.03 -0.54 -36.67
CA SER A 127 -13.12 -0.01 -38.03
C SER A 127 -13.73 -1.10 -38.91
N LEU A 128 -14.90 -0.83 -39.47
CA LEU A 128 -15.46 -1.63 -40.56
C LEU A 128 -14.65 -1.25 -41.81
N HIS A 129 -13.88 -2.19 -42.34
CA HIS A 129 -13.47 -2.25 -43.74
C HIS A 129 -13.90 -3.60 -44.29
#